data_AF-A0A0G1HLH6-F1
#
_entry.id   AF-A0A0G1HLH6-F1
#
_cell.length_a   1.000
_cell.length_b   1.000
_cell.length_c   1.000
_cell.angle_alpha   90.00
_cell.angle_beta   90.00
_cell.angle_gamma   90.00
#
_symmetry.space_group_name_H-M   'P 1'
#
loop_
_entity.id
_entity.type
_entity.pdbx_description
1 polymer ?
#
loop_
_entity_poly.entity_id
_entity_poly.type
_entity_poly.pdbx_seq_one_letter_code
_entity_poly.pdbx_strand_id
1 'polypeptide(L)'
;MRSQFIKKLVILTSLITALILPVNAFAQGIMGSPSFPQTDTRPAVSVNGHTAVEEAEGKEIWNKLQSGQLECNSLTDDQYTSLGEYFMGQMMGSSHEAMNNMMIQMMGEEGEKQMHVAMGKRSSVCDPDVQSSSNGFVFMPMMGGGSYLVGGLSEKGTDIFGVLSGISMFTFWLLLILGVVALGRHLARSGRTGVDKTPLLILKERYAGGEIDKKEFEDKKKDLL
;
A
#
# COMPACT_ATOMS: atom_id res chain seq x y z
N MET A 1 9.07 7.47 42.77
CA MET A 1 9.89 6.88 41.68
C MET A 1 9.08 6.16 40.59
N ARG A 2 8.07 5.33 40.91
CA ARG A 2 7.30 4.55 39.90
C ARG A 2 6.52 5.36 38.85
N SER A 3 5.91 6.49 39.23
CA SER A 3 5.18 7.35 38.29
C SER A 3 6.08 8.02 37.25
N GLN A 4 7.31 8.38 37.63
CA GLN A 4 8.27 9.02 36.73
C GLN A 4 8.81 8.04 35.68
N PHE A 5 8.91 6.76 36.01
CA PHE A 5 9.34 5.72 35.08
C PHE A 5 8.28 5.43 34.03
N ILE A 6 7.00 5.37 34.43
CA ILE A 6 5.86 5.16 33.51
C ILE A 6 5.70 6.34 32.56
N LYS A 7 5.82 7.58 33.06
CA LYS A 7 5.79 8.78 32.21
C LYS A 7 6.92 8.77 31.17
N LYS A 8 8.14 8.41 31.58
CA LYS A 8 9.29 8.29 30.66
C LYS A 8 9.10 7.20 29.62
N LEU A 9 8.52 6.06 29.99
CA LEU A 9 8.27 4.95 29.08
C LEU A 9 7.19 5.32 28.03
N VAL A 10 6.11 5.97 28.46
CA VAL A 10 5.04 6.43 27.55
C VAL A 10 5.53 7.52 26.59
N ILE A 11 6.35 8.46 27.08
CA ILE A 11 6.95 9.49 26.24
C ILE A 11 7.91 8.87 25.23
N LEU A 12 8.73 7.89 25.65
CA LEU A 12 9.69 7.22 24.77
C LEU A 12 8.98 6.41 23.67
N THR A 13 7.91 5.67 24.02
CA THR A 13 7.15 4.91 23.03
C THR A 13 6.38 5.83 22.08
N SER A 14 5.84 6.95 22.56
CA SER A 14 5.21 7.96 21.71
C SER A 14 6.22 8.61 20.74
N LEU A 15 7.44 8.89 21.19
CA LEU A 15 8.49 9.51 20.35
C LEU A 15 8.99 8.56 19.25
N ILE A 16 9.15 7.28 19.59
CA ILE A 16 9.54 6.25 18.62
C ILE A 16 8.43 6.02 17.60
N THR A 17 7.16 6.10 18.00
CA THR A 17 6.02 5.96 17.08
C THR A 17 5.94 7.17 16.12
N ALA A 18 6.25 8.38 16.59
CA ALA A 18 6.32 9.57 15.75
C ALA A 18 7.49 9.56 14.74
N LEU A 19 8.59 8.84 15.05
CA LEU A 19 9.75 8.71 14.17
C LEU A 19 9.53 7.70 13.02
N ILE A 20 8.52 6.83 13.12
CA ILE A 20 8.22 5.77 12.14
C ILE A 20 7.04 6.16 11.23
N LEU A 21 6.36 7.27 11.51
CA LEU A 21 5.40 7.83 10.54
C LEU A 21 6.19 8.31 9.31
N PRO A 22 5.84 7.88 8.09
CA PRO A 22 6.42 8.47 6.90
C PRO A 22 6.10 9.96 6.97
N VAL A 23 7.13 10.80 6.94
CA VAL A 23 6.95 12.21 6.61
C VAL A 23 6.26 12.23 5.27
N ASN A 24 4.98 12.58 5.26
CA ASN A 24 4.22 12.78 4.04
C ASN A 24 4.96 13.87 3.25
N ALA A 25 5.77 13.44 2.30
CA ALA A 25 6.41 14.32 1.34
C ALA A 25 5.27 15.00 0.59
N PHE A 26 5.07 16.26 0.92
CA PHE A 26 4.19 17.17 0.23
C PHE A 26 4.70 17.28 -1.21
N ALA A 27 4.17 16.45 -2.11
CA ALA A 27 4.41 16.56 -3.53
C ALA A 27 3.72 17.84 -4.02
N GLN A 28 4.43 18.96 -3.96
CA GLN A 28 4.11 20.12 -4.78
C GLN A 28 4.26 19.68 -6.22
N GLY A 29 3.12 19.61 -6.92
CA GLY A 29 3.10 19.48 -8.37
C GLY A 29 3.88 20.63 -8.99
N ILE A 30 5.05 20.34 -9.51
CA ILE A 30 5.78 21.21 -10.43
C ILE A 30 5.16 20.95 -11.81
N MET A 31 4.02 21.60 -12.07
CA MET A 31 3.61 21.94 -13.43
C MET A 31 4.58 23.00 -13.93
N GLY A 32 5.61 22.56 -14.63
CA GLY A 32 6.55 23.41 -15.33
C GLY A 32 6.86 22.80 -16.68
N SER A 33 6.01 23.10 -17.66
CA SER A 33 6.25 22.77 -19.06
C SER A 33 7.62 23.29 -19.50
N PRO A 34 8.53 22.44 -20.03
CA PRO A 34 9.62 22.96 -20.82
C PRO A 34 9.02 23.39 -22.16
N SER A 35 8.83 24.70 -22.32
CA SER A 35 8.64 25.33 -23.62
C SER A 35 9.85 25.03 -24.49
N PHE A 36 9.73 24.05 -25.38
CA PHE A 36 10.71 23.79 -26.42
C PHE A 36 10.66 24.90 -27.49
N PRO A 37 11.80 25.39 -28.00
CA PRO A 37 11.83 26.40 -29.05
C PRO A 37 11.27 25.81 -30.35
N GLN A 38 10.23 26.45 -30.89
CA GLN A 38 9.81 26.25 -32.27
C GLN A 38 10.88 26.84 -33.19
N THR A 39 11.63 25.99 -33.88
CA THR A 39 12.37 26.39 -35.08
C THR A 39 12.25 25.31 -36.15
N ASP A 40 11.62 25.75 -37.24
CA ASP A 40 11.78 25.35 -38.63
C ASP A 40 11.10 24.09 -39.21
N THR A 41 9.91 24.35 -39.76
CA THR A 41 9.59 24.22 -41.20
C THR A 41 9.97 22.90 -41.87
N ARG A 42 9.29 21.82 -41.47
CA ARG A 42 8.89 20.74 -42.40
C ARG A 42 7.42 20.44 -42.14
N PRO A 43 6.58 20.23 -43.17
CA PRO A 43 5.19 19.92 -42.94
C PRO A 43 5.15 18.56 -42.23
N ALA A 44 4.91 18.59 -40.91
CA ALA A 44 4.26 17.47 -40.26
C ALA A 44 2.99 17.25 -41.07
N VAL A 45 2.92 16.14 -41.77
CA VAL A 45 1.71 15.75 -42.46
C VAL A 45 0.71 15.49 -41.33
N SER A 46 -0.06 16.53 -41.03
CA SER A 46 -1.29 16.46 -40.24
C SER A 46 -2.24 15.59 -41.04
N VAL A 47 -2.13 14.27 -40.89
CA VAL A 47 -3.09 13.32 -41.47
C VAL A 47 -4.27 13.23 -40.51
N ASN A 48 -5.16 14.21 -40.63
CA ASN A 48 -6.61 14.00 -40.62
C ASN A 48 -7.20 13.15 -39.48
N GLY A 49 -7.05 13.53 -38.20
CA GLY A 49 -7.90 12.97 -37.13
C GLY A 49 -7.97 11.43 -37.05
N HIS A 50 -6.99 10.76 -37.66
CA HIS A 50 -6.91 9.31 -37.82
C HIS A 50 -6.81 8.68 -36.43
N THR A 51 -5.97 9.29 -35.60
CA THR A 51 -5.70 8.91 -34.22
C THR A 51 -6.93 8.92 -33.33
N ALA A 52 -7.84 9.90 -33.48
CA ALA A 52 -9.05 9.97 -32.64
C ALA A 52 -10.07 8.88 -32.98
N VAL A 53 -10.14 8.50 -34.25
CA VAL A 53 -10.99 7.39 -34.71
C VAL A 53 -10.37 6.06 -34.28
N GLU A 54 -9.05 5.90 -34.47
CA GLU A 54 -8.31 4.71 -34.05
C GLU A 54 -8.39 4.46 -32.54
N GLU A 55 -8.25 5.51 -31.73
CA GLU A 55 -8.43 5.44 -30.28
C GLU A 55 -9.86 5.01 -29.91
N ALA A 56 -10.87 5.47 -30.65
CA ALA A 56 -12.27 5.10 -30.41
C ALA A 56 -12.54 3.64 -30.77
N GLU A 57 -11.96 3.14 -31.87
CA GLU A 57 -12.02 1.73 -32.26
C GLU A 57 -11.36 0.83 -31.21
N GLY A 58 -10.16 1.20 -30.75
CA GLY A 58 -9.48 0.50 -29.67
C GLY A 58 -10.28 0.47 -28.37
N LYS A 59 -10.96 1.57 -28.04
CA LYS A 59 -11.85 1.64 -26.87
C LYS A 59 -13.03 0.67 -26.97
N GLU A 60 -13.62 0.50 -28.15
CA GLU A 60 -14.71 -0.46 -28.35
C GLU A 60 -14.22 -1.89 -28.14
N ILE A 61 -13.05 -2.25 -28.70
CA ILE A 61 -12.43 -3.56 -28.50
C ILE A 61 -12.13 -3.79 -27.02
N TRP A 62 -11.60 -2.78 -26.32
CA TRP A 62 -11.32 -2.83 -24.88
C TRP A 62 -12.57 -3.07 -24.04
N ASN A 63 -13.70 -2.43 -24.39
CA ASN A 63 -14.98 -2.67 -23.70
C ASN A 63 -15.49 -4.09 -23.94
N LYS A 64 -15.36 -4.60 -25.16
CA LYS A 64 -15.74 -5.98 -25.50
C LYS A 64 -14.89 -7.01 -24.74
N LEU A 65 -13.59 -6.78 -24.63
CA LEU A 65 -12.68 -7.58 -23.81
C LEU A 65 -13.10 -7.57 -22.32
N GLN A 66 -13.33 -6.39 -21.74
CA GLN A 66 -13.75 -6.28 -20.34
C GLN A 66 -15.11 -6.94 -20.06
N SER A 67 -16.03 -6.88 -21.02
CA SER A 67 -17.34 -7.53 -20.91
C SER A 67 -17.31 -9.04 -21.19
N GLY A 68 -16.16 -9.60 -21.56
CA GLY A 68 -16.02 -11.02 -21.92
C GLY A 68 -16.66 -11.39 -23.26
N GLN A 69 -17.02 -10.42 -24.10
CA GLN A 69 -17.55 -10.65 -25.46
C GLN A 69 -16.44 -11.03 -26.46
N LEU A 70 -15.20 -10.62 -26.17
CA LEU A 70 -14.01 -11.01 -26.92
C LEU A 70 -13.01 -11.63 -25.95
N GLU A 71 -12.30 -12.65 -26.42
CA GLU A 71 -11.21 -13.27 -25.66
C GLU A 71 -9.86 -12.97 -26.30
N CYS A 72 -8.81 -12.85 -25.50
CA CYS A 72 -7.44 -12.56 -25.92
C CYS A 72 -6.95 -13.47 -27.08
N ASN A 73 -7.36 -14.73 -27.09
CA ASN A 73 -6.98 -15.72 -28.12
C ASN A 73 -7.62 -15.46 -29.49
N SER A 74 -8.68 -14.64 -29.54
CA SER A 74 -9.43 -14.32 -30.75
C SER A 74 -9.01 -13.01 -31.39
N LEU A 75 -8.11 -12.25 -30.74
CA LEU A 75 -7.69 -10.95 -31.24
C LEU A 75 -6.62 -11.08 -32.32
N THR A 76 -6.80 -10.32 -33.39
CA THR A 76 -5.80 -10.18 -34.46
C THR A 76 -4.77 -9.11 -34.10
N ASP A 77 -3.62 -9.12 -34.78
CA ASP A 77 -2.61 -8.07 -34.60
C ASP A 77 -3.18 -6.67 -34.89
N ASP A 78 -4.03 -6.51 -35.91
CA ASP A 78 -4.70 -5.23 -36.18
C ASP A 78 -5.57 -4.75 -35.01
N GLN A 79 -6.27 -5.66 -34.32
CA GLN A 79 -7.05 -5.32 -33.12
C GLN A 79 -6.14 -4.95 -31.94
N TYR A 80 -4.97 -5.58 -31.85
CA TYR A 80 -3.95 -5.19 -30.88
C TYR A 80 -3.32 -3.84 -31.23
N THR A 81 -3.16 -3.50 -32.51
CA THR A 81 -2.77 -2.15 -32.96
C THR A 81 -3.79 -1.14 -32.47
N SER A 82 -5.09 -1.30 -32.77
CA SER A 82 -6.14 -0.38 -32.29
C SER A 82 -6.18 -0.27 -30.77
N LEU A 83 -6.00 -1.38 -30.04
CA LEU A 83 -5.86 -1.34 -28.57
C LEU A 83 -4.63 -0.54 -28.13
N GLY A 84 -3.50 -0.71 -28.82
CA GLY A 84 -2.28 0.06 -28.62
C GLY A 84 -2.51 1.56 -28.79
N GLU A 85 -3.14 1.97 -29.89
CA GLU A 85 -3.55 3.36 -30.17
C GLU A 85 -4.40 3.93 -29.04
N TYR A 86 -5.43 3.17 -28.58
CA TYR A 86 -6.28 3.59 -27.46
C TYR A 86 -5.49 3.79 -26.16
N PHE A 87 -4.64 2.84 -25.77
CA PHE A 87 -3.84 2.97 -24.55
C PHE A 87 -2.77 4.04 -24.65
N MET A 88 -2.17 4.21 -25.83
CA MET A 88 -1.21 5.29 -26.08
C MET A 88 -1.90 6.64 -25.99
N GLY A 89 -3.09 6.79 -26.57
CA GLY A 89 -3.93 7.99 -26.42
C GLY A 89 -4.27 8.29 -24.96
N GLN A 90 -4.62 7.27 -24.15
CA GLN A 90 -4.87 7.47 -22.71
C GLN A 90 -3.62 7.94 -21.95
N MET A 91 -2.42 7.49 -22.34
CA MET A 91 -1.17 7.84 -21.70
C MET A 91 -0.61 9.20 -22.15
N MET A 92 -0.65 9.45 -23.46
CA MET A 92 0.04 10.55 -24.13
C MET A 92 -0.89 11.73 -24.47
N GLY A 93 -2.21 11.51 -24.44
CA GLY A 93 -3.22 12.49 -24.80
C GLY A 93 -2.96 13.10 -26.18
N SER A 94 -2.97 14.43 -26.27
CA SER A 94 -2.71 15.16 -27.51
C SER A 94 -1.32 14.96 -28.11
N SER A 95 -0.39 14.33 -27.38
CA SER A 95 0.97 14.08 -27.86
C SER A 95 1.09 12.78 -28.67
N HIS A 96 0.01 11.99 -28.72
CA HIS A 96 -0.02 10.70 -29.41
C HIS A 96 0.37 10.83 -30.90
N GLU A 97 -0.28 11.72 -31.66
CA GLU A 97 0.05 11.94 -33.07
C GLU A 97 1.52 12.38 -33.30
N ALA A 98 2.03 13.24 -32.42
CA ALA A 98 3.43 13.66 -32.49
C ALA A 98 4.40 12.49 -32.22
N MET A 99 4.00 11.57 -31.34
CA MET A 99 4.77 10.39 -31.02
C MET A 99 4.72 9.36 -32.16
N ASN A 100 3.57 9.12 -32.79
CA ASN A 100 3.48 8.20 -33.95
C ASN A 100 4.40 8.69 -35.07
N ASN A 101 4.37 10.00 -35.37
CA ASN A 101 5.27 10.61 -36.33
C ASN A 101 6.76 10.41 -35.95
N MET A 102 7.10 10.55 -34.66
CA MET A 102 8.45 10.28 -34.17
C MET A 102 8.83 8.80 -34.33
N MET A 103 7.94 7.86 -34.01
CA MET A 103 8.18 6.43 -34.16
C MET A 103 8.38 6.03 -35.61
N ILE A 104 7.52 6.53 -36.50
CA ILE A 104 7.64 6.31 -37.95
C ILE A 104 8.96 6.86 -38.46
N GLN A 105 9.40 8.04 -37.99
CA GLN A 105 10.68 8.61 -38.40
C GLN A 105 11.89 7.77 -37.95
N MET A 106 11.82 7.15 -36.76
CA MET A 106 12.93 6.39 -36.20
C MET A 106 12.95 4.93 -36.64
N MET A 107 11.79 4.30 -36.80
CA MET A 107 11.63 2.85 -36.98
C MET A 107 10.82 2.46 -38.22
N GLY A 108 10.26 3.44 -38.94
CA GLY A 108 9.35 3.22 -40.07
C GLY A 108 7.92 2.90 -39.63
N GLU A 109 7.01 2.88 -40.61
CA GLU A 109 5.58 2.59 -40.40
C GLU A 109 5.35 1.20 -39.79
N GLU A 110 6.14 0.21 -40.21
CA GLU A 110 6.04 -1.15 -39.67
C GLU A 110 6.50 -1.23 -38.21
N GLY A 111 7.53 -0.46 -37.84
CA GLY A 111 8.03 -0.41 -36.46
C GLY A 111 7.06 0.28 -35.50
N GLU A 112 6.35 1.30 -35.96
CA GLU A 112 5.29 1.96 -35.20
C GLU A 112 4.11 1.01 -34.93
N LYS A 113 3.62 0.30 -35.96
CA LYS A 113 2.57 -0.70 -35.80
C LYS A 113 2.96 -1.80 -34.82
N GLN A 114 4.17 -2.33 -34.93
CA GLN A 114 4.65 -3.35 -34.00
C GLN A 114 4.72 -2.85 -32.55
N MET A 115 5.07 -1.57 -32.35
CA MET A 115 5.05 -0.97 -31.02
C MET A 115 3.62 -0.84 -30.49
N HIS A 116 2.65 -0.46 -31.32
CA HIS A 116 1.24 -0.44 -30.95
C HIS A 116 0.70 -1.83 -30.63
N VAL A 117 1.00 -2.84 -31.44
CA VAL A 117 0.63 -4.24 -31.15
C VAL A 117 1.22 -4.69 -29.80
N ALA A 118 2.52 -4.46 -29.57
CA ALA A 118 3.19 -4.85 -28.35
C ALA A 118 2.62 -4.11 -27.12
N MET A 119 2.35 -2.82 -27.26
CA MET A 119 1.72 -2.01 -26.21
C MET A 119 0.29 -2.48 -25.93
N GLY A 120 -0.49 -2.79 -26.96
CA GLY A 120 -1.86 -3.30 -26.86
C GLY A 120 -1.90 -4.66 -26.16
N LYS A 121 -1.04 -5.62 -26.54
CA LYS A 121 -0.92 -6.93 -25.88
C LYS A 121 -0.55 -6.80 -24.40
N ARG A 122 0.42 -5.94 -24.08
CA ARG A 122 0.86 -5.69 -22.69
C ARG A 122 -0.21 -5.01 -21.85
N SER A 123 -0.88 -3.99 -22.40
CA SER A 123 -1.83 -3.16 -21.67
C SER A 123 -3.19 -3.84 -21.50
N SER A 124 -3.57 -4.72 -22.43
CA SER A 124 -4.78 -5.54 -22.32
C SER A 124 -4.64 -6.74 -21.38
N VAL A 125 -3.43 -7.02 -20.87
CA VAL A 125 -3.12 -8.19 -20.03
C VAL A 125 -3.41 -9.53 -20.74
N CYS A 126 -3.55 -9.49 -22.07
CA CYS A 126 -3.84 -10.65 -22.90
C CYS A 126 -2.61 -11.51 -23.16
N ASP A 127 -1.41 -10.94 -23.02
CA ASP A 127 -0.16 -11.66 -23.22
C ASP A 127 0.87 -11.27 -22.15
N PRO A 128 0.94 -12.04 -21.03
CA PRO A 128 2.01 -11.89 -20.05
C PRO A 128 3.36 -12.46 -20.53
N ASP A 129 3.38 -13.28 -21.59
CA ASP A 129 4.55 -14.00 -22.09
C ASP A 129 5.40 -13.18 -23.08
N VAL A 130 4.84 -12.15 -23.71
CA VAL A 130 5.59 -11.16 -24.53
C VAL A 130 6.63 -10.39 -23.70
N GLN A 131 6.62 -10.52 -22.37
CA GLN A 131 7.66 -10.01 -21.49
C GLN A 131 8.98 -10.80 -21.56
N SER A 132 9.01 -11.99 -22.20
CA SER A 132 10.16 -12.89 -22.19
C SER A 132 10.76 -13.21 -23.57
N SER A 133 10.41 -12.48 -24.64
CA SER A 133 11.13 -12.59 -25.92
C SER A 133 12.33 -11.65 -25.94
N SER A 134 13.51 -12.27 -25.90
CA SER A 134 14.81 -11.69 -25.56
C SER A 134 15.45 -10.75 -26.61
N ASN A 135 14.70 -10.15 -27.55
CA ASN A 135 15.30 -9.44 -28.69
C ASN A 135 14.67 -8.08 -29.06
N GLY A 136 13.75 -7.51 -28.27
CA GLY A 136 13.14 -6.21 -28.55
C GLY A 136 13.34 -5.25 -27.39
N PHE A 137 13.91 -4.08 -27.65
CA PHE A 137 14.15 -2.97 -26.73
C PHE A 137 13.04 -2.81 -25.67
N VAL A 138 13.27 -3.34 -24.46
CA VAL A 138 12.37 -3.13 -23.33
C VAL A 138 12.60 -1.72 -22.80
N PHE A 139 11.79 -0.78 -23.28
CA PHE A 139 11.46 0.40 -22.50
C PHE A 139 10.93 -0.08 -21.13
N MET A 140 11.75 0.09 -20.10
CA MET A 140 11.37 -0.20 -18.71
C MET A 140 10.09 0.57 -18.34
N PRO A 141 9.19 -0.02 -17.55
CA PRO A 141 8.04 0.70 -17.01
C PRO A 141 8.52 1.65 -15.91
N MET A 142 8.87 2.87 -16.29
CA MET A 142 8.99 3.99 -15.36
C MET A 142 7.64 4.70 -15.30
N MET A 143 7.06 4.77 -14.09
CA MET A 143 5.83 5.47 -13.68
C MET A 143 4.51 4.69 -13.74
N GLY A 144 4.12 4.13 -12.60
CA GLY A 144 2.74 3.70 -12.33
C GLY A 144 2.68 2.73 -11.16
N GLY A 145 2.37 3.23 -9.96
CA GLY A 145 2.50 2.51 -8.69
C GLY A 145 1.64 1.26 -8.54
N GLY A 146 2.15 0.35 -7.71
CA GLY A 146 1.54 -0.93 -7.37
C GLY A 146 1.74 -1.90 -8.54
N SER A 147 2.74 -2.76 -8.55
CA SER A 147 3.31 -3.52 -7.45
C SER A 147 4.26 -4.53 -8.11
N TYR A 148 5.08 -5.23 -7.32
CA TYR A 148 5.72 -6.50 -7.73
C TYR A 148 6.43 -6.46 -9.11
N LEU A 149 7.58 -5.79 -9.19
CA LEU A 149 8.56 -6.05 -10.27
C LEU A 149 9.86 -6.50 -9.58
N VAL A 150 10.04 -7.81 -9.41
CA VAL A 150 10.77 -8.66 -10.36
C VAL A 150 12.27 -8.31 -10.36
N GLY A 151 12.97 -8.96 -9.43
CA GLY A 151 14.36 -9.36 -9.62
C GLY A 151 14.36 -10.88 -9.58
N GLY A 152 14.17 -11.51 -10.75
CA GLY A 152 14.26 -12.96 -10.85
C GLY A 152 15.66 -13.42 -10.44
N LEU A 153 15.71 -14.35 -9.48
CA LEU A 153 16.68 -15.42 -9.43
C LEU A 153 16.05 -16.57 -8.62
N SER A 154 15.85 -17.68 -9.32
CA SER A 154 16.11 -19.05 -8.89
C SER A 154 16.15 -19.36 -7.38
N GLU A 155 15.32 -20.33 -7.00
CA GLU A 155 15.56 -21.38 -6.01
C GLU A 155 16.37 -21.02 -4.74
N LYS A 156 15.66 -20.97 -3.60
CA LYS A 156 16.21 -21.00 -2.22
C LYS A 156 17.14 -19.83 -1.83
N GLY A 157 16.63 -18.61 -1.92
CA GLY A 157 17.25 -17.44 -1.28
C GLY A 157 16.29 -16.80 -0.28
N THR A 158 16.50 -17.03 1.02
CA THR A 158 15.87 -16.19 2.06
C THR A 158 16.47 -14.80 1.96
N ASP A 159 15.83 -13.90 1.22
CA ASP A 159 16.21 -12.49 1.17
C ASP A 159 16.21 -11.93 2.59
N ILE A 160 17.40 -11.53 3.06
CA ILE A 160 17.60 -11.01 4.41
C ILE A 160 16.65 -9.83 4.69
N PHE A 161 16.33 -9.01 3.68
CA PHE A 161 15.33 -7.95 3.80
C PHE A 161 13.89 -8.46 4.00
N GLY A 162 13.51 -9.57 3.35
CA GLY A 162 12.21 -10.21 3.57
C GLY A 162 12.11 -10.86 4.95
N VAL A 163 13.19 -11.51 5.40
CA VAL A 163 13.28 -12.10 6.75
C VAL A 163 13.22 -11.02 7.82
N LEU A 164 13.97 -9.92 7.68
CA LEU A 164 13.94 -8.79 8.61
C LEU A 164 12.57 -8.10 8.63
N SER A 165 11.93 -7.95 7.47
CA SER A 165 10.56 -7.42 7.36
C SER A 165 9.54 -8.32 8.07
N GLY A 166 9.59 -9.63 7.85
CA GLY A 166 8.73 -10.60 8.52
C GLY A 166 8.93 -10.61 10.05
N ILE A 167 10.18 -10.64 10.51
CA ILE A 167 10.51 -10.61 11.94
C ILE A 167 9.99 -9.33 12.60
N SER A 168 10.07 -8.18 11.93
CA SER A 168 9.54 -6.92 12.47
C SER A 168 8.03 -6.98 12.71
N MET A 169 7.27 -7.58 11.79
CA MET A 169 5.82 -7.77 11.91
C MET A 169 5.49 -8.70 13.09
N PHE A 170 6.15 -9.87 13.17
CA PHE A 170 5.91 -10.81 14.27
C PHE A 170 6.31 -10.22 15.64
N THR A 171 7.42 -9.47 15.70
CA THR A 171 7.88 -8.82 16.94
C THR A 171 6.90 -7.74 17.38
N PHE A 172 6.34 -6.95 16.46
CA PHE A 172 5.32 -5.95 16.76
C PHE A 172 4.07 -6.59 17.38
N TRP A 173 3.54 -7.65 16.78
CA TRP A 173 2.38 -8.38 17.32
C TRP A 173 2.67 -9.02 18.67
N LEU A 174 3.86 -9.62 18.86
CA LEU A 174 4.28 -10.19 20.14
C LEU A 174 4.33 -9.12 21.24
N LEU A 175 4.91 -7.95 20.97
CA LEU A 175 4.96 -6.84 21.91
C LEU A 175 3.57 -6.28 22.22
N LEU A 176 2.68 -6.19 21.23
CA LEU A 176 1.30 -5.76 21.43
C LEU A 176 0.57 -6.71 22.40
N ILE A 177 0.68 -8.03 22.18
CA ILE A 177 0.07 -9.04 23.05
C ILE A 177 0.65 -8.95 24.47
N LEU A 178 1.98 -8.87 24.61
CA LEU A 178 2.63 -8.70 25.92
C LEU A 178 2.21 -7.42 26.62
N GLY A 179 2.04 -6.32 25.88
CA GLY A 179 1.52 -5.05 26.39
C GLY A 179 0.10 -5.17 26.93
N VAL A 180 -0.80 -5.82 26.18
CA VAL A 180 -2.18 -6.07 26.62
C VAL A 180 -2.22 -6.98 27.84
N VAL A 181 -1.44 -8.06 27.88
CA VAL A 181 -1.38 -8.98 29.03
C VAL A 181 -0.78 -8.31 30.26
N ALA A 182 0.28 -7.52 30.10
CA ALA A 182 0.89 -6.77 31.20
C ALA A 182 -0.07 -5.72 31.76
N LEU A 183 -0.80 -5.01 30.88
CA LEU A 183 -1.82 -4.05 31.28
C LEU A 183 -2.99 -4.73 31.98
N GLY A 184 -3.50 -5.84 31.42
CA GLY A 184 -4.56 -6.64 32.04
C GLY A 184 -4.16 -7.18 33.41
N ARG A 185 -2.93 -7.69 33.55
CA ARG A 185 -2.39 -8.15 34.84
C ARG A 185 -2.18 -7.00 35.83
N HIS A 186 -1.78 -5.82 35.36
CA HIS A 186 -1.62 -4.63 36.19
C HIS A 186 -2.97 -4.10 36.68
N LEU A 187 -3.99 -4.07 35.82
CA LEU A 187 -5.35 -3.70 36.17
C LEU A 187 -5.98 -4.75 37.10
N ALA A 188 -5.78 -6.04 36.86
CA ALA A 188 -6.25 -7.11 37.74
C ALA A 188 -5.57 -7.11 39.12
N ARG A 189 -4.30 -6.68 39.20
CA ARG A 189 -3.59 -6.47 40.47
C ARG A 189 -4.02 -5.16 41.16
N SER A 190 -4.39 -4.14 40.40
CA SER A 190 -4.93 -2.88 40.93
C SER A 190 -6.39 -3.02 41.38
N GLY A 191 -7.13 -3.99 40.84
CA GLY A 191 -8.45 -4.40 41.35
C GLY A 191 -8.37 -5.21 42.65
N ARG A 192 -7.17 -5.52 43.14
CA ARG A 192 -6.93 -6.20 44.43
C ARG A 192 -6.31 -5.28 45.49
N THR A 193 -6.30 -3.96 45.29
CA THR A 193 -6.06 -3.03 46.40
C THR A 193 -7.38 -2.70 47.07
N GLY A 194 -7.60 -3.28 48.25
CA GLY A 194 -8.49 -2.68 49.24
C GLY A 194 -9.66 -3.50 49.77
N VAL A 195 -9.69 -4.83 49.65
CA VAL A 195 -10.30 -5.64 50.72
C VAL A 195 -9.14 -6.15 51.56
N ASP A 196 -8.50 -5.20 52.23
CA ASP A 196 -7.88 -5.54 53.48
C ASP A 196 -8.95 -6.31 54.26
N LYS A 197 -8.58 -7.49 54.73
CA LYS A 197 -9.20 -8.07 55.91
C LYS A 197 -8.85 -7.15 57.06
N THR A 198 -9.33 -5.90 57.03
CA THR A 198 -9.11 -4.93 58.08
C THR A 198 -9.70 -5.60 59.31
N PRO A 199 -8.97 -5.68 60.44
CA PRO A 199 -9.47 -6.32 61.64
C PRO A 199 -10.88 -5.84 62.03
N LEU A 200 -11.24 -4.59 61.68
CA LEU A 200 -12.58 -4.03 61.80
C LEU A 200 -13.68 -4.73 60.98
N LEU A 201 -13.38 -5.24 59.78
CA LEU A 201 -14.35 -5.93 58.92
C LEU A 201 -14.67 -7.32 59.48
N ILE A 202 -13.63 -8.05 59.92
CA ILE A 202 -13.78 -9.32 60.65
C ILE A 202 -14.52 -9.10 61.97
N LEU A 203 -14.23 -8.00 62.68
CA LEU A 203 -14.91 -7.65 63.93
C LEU A 203 -16.40 -7.35 63.69
N LYS A 204 -16.75 -6.63 62.61
CA LYS A 204 -18.13 -6.36 62.21
C LYS A 204 -18.89 -7.63 61.82
N GLU A 205 -18.25 -8.54 61.09
CA GLU A 205 -18.84 -9.81 60.67
C GLU A 205 -19.19 -10.68 61.88
N ARG A 206 -18.29 -10.77 62.87
CA ARG A 206 -18.55 -11.52 64.11
C ARG A 206 -19.59 -10.89 65.02
N TYR A 207 -19.66 -9.56 65.07
CA TYR A 207 -20.74 -8.86 65.76
C TYR A 207 -22.10 -9.10 65.10
N ALA A 208 -22.15 -9.05 63.76
CA ALA A 208 -23.36 -9.35 62.99
C ALA A 208 -23.78 -10.83 63.11
N GLY A 209 -22.80 -11.73 63.23
CA GLY A 209 -23.03 -13.16 63.52
C GLY A 209 -23.44 -13.47 64.96
N GLY A 210 -23.45 -12.48 65.86
CA GLY A 210 -23.79 -12.65 67.27
C GLY A 210 -22.73 -13.38 68.10
N GLU A 211 -21.52 -13.57 67.56
CA GLU A 211 -20.41 -14.25 68.24
C GLU A 211 -19.74 -13.37 69.30
N ILE A 212 -19.91 -12.05 69.22
CA ILE A 212 -19.37 -11.07 70.17
C ILE A 212 -20.45 -10.08 70.59
N ASP A 213 -20.41 -9.64 71.85
CA ASP A 213 -21.36 -8.66 72.38
C ASP A 213 -20.99 -7.23 71.96
N LYS A 214 -21.97 -6.31 72.00
CA LYS A 214 -21.78 -4.89 71.70
C LYS A 214 -20.64 -4.25 72.51
N LYS A 215 -20.47 -4.67 73.77
CA LYS A 215 -19.38 -4.15 74.63
C LYS A 215 -18.00 -4.58 74.11
N GLU A 216 -17.82 -5.86 73.79
CA GLU A 216 -16.57 -6.38 73.23
C GLU A 216 -16.24 -5.79 71.86
N PHE A 217 -17.27 -5.55 71.05
CA PHE A 217 -17.11 -4.91 69.75
C PHE A 217 -16.55 -3.49 69.88
N GLU A 218 -17.13 -2.66 70.75
CA GLU A 218 -16.68 -1.26 70.91
C GLU A 218 -15.29 -1.15 71.55
N ASP A 219 -14.93 -2.05 72.47
CA ASP A 219 -13.59 -2.07 73.08
C ASP A 219 -12.52 -2.44 72.04
N LYS A 220 -12.72 -3.54 71.29
CA LYS A 220 -11.78 -3.96 70.25
C LYS A 220 -11.71 -2.99 69.07
N LYS A 221 -12.81 -2.30 68.76
CA LYS A 221 -12.86 -1.28 67.71
C LYS A 221 -12.02 -0.05 68.06
N LYS A 222 -11.94 0.34 69.34
CA LYS A 222 -11.07 1.44 69.79
C LYS A 222 -9.60 1.08 69.67
N ASP A 223 -9.22 -0.17 69.95
CA ASP A 223 -7.84 -0.64 69.81
C ASP A 223 -7.36 -0.72 68.35
N LEU A 224 -8.30 -0.76 67.40
CA LEU A 224 -8.04 -0.89 65.96
C LEU A 224 -8.12 0.43 65.18
N LEU A 225 -8.44 1.54 65.86
CA LEU A 225 -8.52 2.91 65.32
C LEU A 225 -7.30 3.72 65.78
#